data_AF-A0AAP3B9D7-F1
#
_entry.id   AF-A0AAP3B9D7-F1
#
_cell.length_a   1.000
_cell.length_b   1.000
_cell.length_c   1.000
_cell.angle_alpha   90.00
_cell.angle_beta   90.00
_cell.angle_gamma   90.00
#
_symmetry.space_group_name_H-M   'P 1'
#
loop_
_entity.id
_entity.type
_entity.pdbx_description
1 polymer ?
#
loop_
_entity_poly.entity_id
_entity_poly.type
_entity_poly.pdbx_seq_one_letter_code
_entity_poly.pdbx_strand_id
1 'polypeptide(L)'
;MFDKPRNTVPEKTFKVFQVFSDGSALSSGDDSSGNNLGLDVLFLGDESTSYYDDQKIEIPKGKVARQIGNYSYTTNMGVEKTVPIVEIMDEQ
;
A
#
# COMPACT_ATOMS: atom_id res chain seq x y z
N MET A 1 4.78 -25.77 5.18
CA MET A 1 5.77 -24.83 4.59
C MET A 1 5.00 -23.94 3.63
N PHE A 2 5.17 -22.62 3.70
CA PHE A 2 4.52 -21.69 2.77
C PHE A 2 5.50 -21.40 1.61
N ASP A 3 5.26 -22.00 0.44
CA ASP A 3 6.15 -22.06 -0.72
C ASP A 3 6.11 -20.82 -1.65
N LYS A 4 5.85 -19.61 -1.13
CA LYS A 4 5.97 -18.38 -1.93
C LYS A 4 6.62 -17.26 -1.12
N PRO A 5 7.56 -16.47 -1.71
CA PRO A 5 8.13 -15.34 -0.99
C PRO A 5 6.99 -14.39 -0.64
N ARG A 6 6.77 -14.23 0.66
CA ARG A 6 5.62 -13.59 1.29
C ARG A 6 5.71 -12.06 1.20
N ASN A 7 6.24 -11.55 0.08
CA ASN A 7 6.73 -10.17 -0.06
C ASN A 7 6.01 -9.39 -1.16
N THR A 8 5.07 -9.96 -1.92
CA THR A 8 4.34 -9.22 -2.96
C THR A 8 2.88 -9.10 -2.60
N VAL A 9 2.35 -7.88 -2.66
CA VAL A 9 0.92 -7.59 -2.51
C VAL A 9 0.21 -7.92 -3.82
N PRO A 10 -0.86 -8.77 -3.81
CA PRO A 10 -1.51 -9.23 -5.03
C PRO A 10 -2.29 -8.14 -5.76
N GLU A 11 -2.74 -7.10 -5.05
CA GLU A 11 -3.50 -5.98 -5.59
C GLU A 11 -2.68 -5.17 -6.60
N LYS A 12 -3.30 -4.83 -7.73
CA LYS A 12 -2.69 -4.03 -8.81
C LYS A 12 -3.17 -2.57 -8.80
N THR A 13 -4.14 -2.26 -7.97
CA THR A 13 -4.73 -0.94 -7.84
C THR A 13 -4.90 -0.63 -6.37
N PHE A 14 -4.56 0.59 -5.98
CA PHE A 14 -4.74 1.10 -4.63
C PHE A 14 -5.43 2.45 -4.68
N LYS A 15 -6.30 2.71 -3.71
CA LYS A 15 -6.90 4.03 -3.50
C LYS A 15 -6.31 4.65 -2.25
N VAL A 16 -5.71 5.83 -2.40
CA VAL A 16 -5.21 6.63 -1.28
C VAL A 16 -6.40 7.13 -0.47
N PHE A 17 -6.37 6.92 0.84
CA PHE A 17 -7.40 7.42 1.75
C PHE A 17 -6.87 8.38 2.81
N GLN A 18 -5.54 8.46 2.96
CA GLN A 18 -4.91 9.42 3.87
C GLN A 18 -3.45 9.68 3.46
N VAL A 19 -3.12 10.95 3.22
CA VAL A 19 -1.74 11.43 3.05
C VAL A 19 -1.21 12.05 4.35
N PHE A 20 0.01 11.69 4.74
CA PHE A 20 0.72 12.21 5.90
C PHE A 20 1.52 13.48 5.55
N SER A 21 1.93 14.23 6.58
CA SER A 21 2.69 15.47 6.41
C SER A 21 4.07 15.28 5.78
N ASP A 22 4.62 14.07 5.82
CA ASP A 22 5.88 13.70 5.17
C ASP A 22 5.69 13.29 3.70
N GLY A 23 4.46 13.35 3.19
CA GLY A 23 4.10 12.95 1.83
C GLY A 23 3.78 11.47 1.67
N SER A 24 3.96 10.63 2.69
CA SER A 24 3.60 9.21 2.63
C SER A 24 2.09 8.99 2.61
N ALA A 25 1.62 7.92 1.98
CA ALA A 25 0.19 7.70 1.73
C ALA A 25 -0.29 6.32 2.19
N LEU A 26 -1.27 6.31 3.09
CA LEU A 26 -2.06 5.11 3.38
C LEU A 26 -3.06 4.87 2.25
N SER A 27 -3.07 3.64 1.75
CA SER A 27 -3.87 3.25 0.60
C SER A 27 -4.51 1.89 0.81
N SER A 28 -5.75 1.73 0.40
CA SER A 28 -6.45 0.44 0.40
C SER A 28 -6.33 -0.19 -0.98
N GLY A 29 -5.97 -1.47 -1.03
CA GLY A 29 -6.10 -2.26 -2.25
C GLY A 29 -7.54 -2.27 -2.76
N ASP A 30 -7.72 -2.14 -4.07
CA ASP A 30 -9.01 -2.34 -4.73
C ASP A 30 -9.09 -3.80 -5.17
N ASP A 31 -9.82 -4.62 -4.39
CA ASP A 31 -10.13 -5.98 -4.80
C ASP A 31 -11.31 -5.93 -5.78
N SER A 32 -11.01 -6.17 -7.06
CA SER A 32 -12.00 -6.23 -8.15
C SER A 32 -13.12 -7.26 -7.93
N SER A 33 -13.06 -8.06 -6.87
CA SER A 33 -14.12 -8.99 -6.45
C SER A 33 -15.33 -8.34 -5.76
N GLY A 34 -15.27 -7.04 -5.43
CA GLY A 34 -16.41 -6.25 -4.94
C GLY A 34 -16.87 -6.54 -3.51
N ASN A 35 -16.19 -7.44 -2.79
CA ASN A 35 -16.66 -7.93 -1.48
C ASN A 35 -15.64 -7.77 -0.34
N ASN A 36 -14.44 -7.25 -0.59
CA ASN A 36 -13.45 -6.96 0.45
C ASN A 36 -12.79 -5.61 0.20
N LEU A 37 -12.65 -4.80 1.26
CA LEU A 37 -11.61 -3.77 1.28
C LEU A 37 -10.28 -4.52 1.16
N GLY A 38 -9.52 -4.25 0.09
CA GLY A 38 -8.21 -4.87 -0.11
C GLY A 38 -7.24 -4.49 1.00
N LEU A 39 -6.05 -5.08 0.97
CA LEU A 39 -5.04 -4.84 1.99
C LEU A 39 -4.68 -3.35 2.10
N ASP A 40 -4.75 -2.79 3.30
CA ASP A 40 -4.22 -1.45 3.59
C ASP A 40 -2.67 -1.51 3.54
N VAL A 41 -2.06 -0.60 2.80
CA VAL A 41 -0.60 -0.49 2.63
C VAL A 41 -0.14 0.96 2.82
N LEU A 42 1.14 1.15 3.13
CA LEU A 42 1.79 2.46 3.14
C LEU A 42 2.73 2.59 1.93
N PHE A 43 2.49 3.59 1.09
CA PHE A 43 3.47 4.08 0.12
C PHE A 43 4.28 5.21 0.76
N LEU A 44 5.60 5.11 0.72
CA LEU A 44 6.47 6.19 1.21
C LEU A 44 6.50 7.33 0.19
N GLY A 45 6.36 8.56 0.67
CA GLY A 45 6.61 9.75 -0.13
C GLY A 45 8.11 9.96 -0.35
N ASP A 46 8.45 10.57 -1.49
CA ASP A 46 9.80 11.08 -1.77
C ASP A 46 9.72 12.46 -2.43
N GLU A 47 10.87 13.10 -2.69
CA GLU A 47 10.92 14.44 -3.31
C GLU A 47 10.26 14.49 -4.71
N SER A 48 10.09 13.35 -5.36
CA SER A 48 9.52 13.22 -6.70
C SER A 48 8.06 12.75 -6.72
N THR A 49 7.54 12.27 -5.59
CA THR A 49 6.24 11.63 -5.49
C THR A 49 5.33 12.43 -4.57
N SER A 50 4.30 13.04 -5.16
CA SER A 50 3.25 13.74 -4.42
C SER A 50 1.96 12.92 -4.47
N TYR A 51 1.55 12.38 -3.33
CA TYR A 51 0.25 11.74 -3.19
C TYR A 51 -0.83 12.73 -2.76
N TYR A 52 -2.08 12.45 -3.10
CA TYR A 52 -3.25 13.17 -2.60
C TYR A 52 -4.39 12.20 -2.27
N ASP A 53 -5.28 12.60 -1.36
CA ASP A 53 -6.42 11.78 -0.96
C ASP A 53 -7.32 11.46 -2.17
N ASP A 54 -7.92 10.26 -2.16
CA ASP A 54 -8.70 9.69 -3.26
C ASP A 54 -7.92 9.39 -4.56
N GLN A 55 -6.61 9.63 -4.60
CA GLN A 55 -5.77 9.24 -5.73
C GLN A 55 -5.82 7.73 -5.96
N LYS A 56 -5.90 7.35 -7.24
CA LYS A 56 -5.74 5.96 -7.68
C LYS A 56 -4.27 5.71 -8.06
N ILE A 57 -3.65 4.71 -7.44
CA ILE A 57 -2.32 4.21 -7.75
C ILE A 57 -2.48 2.90 -8.51
N GLU A 58 -2.01 2.85 -9.75
CA GLU A 58 -2.01 1.64 -10.57
C GLU A 58 -0.58 1.09 -10.66
N ILE A 59 -0.41 -0.19 -10.35
CA ILE A 59 0.88 -0.87 -10.49
C ILE A 59 1.16 -1.08 -11.98
N PRO A 60 2.25 -0.52 -12.53
CA PRO A 60 2.56 -0.65 -13.94
C PRO A 60 2.75 -2.12 -14.37
N LYS A 61 2.45 -2.42 -15.63
CA LYS A 61 2.69 -3.75 -16.19
C LYS A 61 4.17 -4.14 -16.07
N GLY A 62 4.43 -5.37 -15.61
CA GLY A 62 5.79 -5.86 -15.35
C GLY A 62 6.38 -5.38 -14.02
N LYS A 63 5.59 -4.70 -13.18
CA LYS A 63 5.95 -4.33 -11.82
C LYS A 63 4.99 -4.96 -10.80
N VAL A 64 5.45 -4.97 -9.55
CA VAL A 64 4.72 -5.47 -8.39
C VAL A 64 4.93 -4.55 -7.19
N ALA A 65 3.93 -4.45 -6.32
CA ALA A 65 4.09 -3.83 -5.01
C ALA A 65 4.74 -4.84 -4.07
N ARG A 66 5.99 -4.58 -3.65
CA ARG A 66 6.72 -5.44 -2.71
C ARG A 66 6.71 -4.84 -1.32
N GLN A 67 6.41 -5.67 -0.33
CA GLN A 67 6.58 -5.32 1.07
C GLN A 67 8.07 -5.20 1.40
N ILE A 68 8.47 -4.03 1.88
CA ILE A 68 9.85 -3.71 2.29
C ILE A 68 9.96 -3.45 3.80
N GLY A 69 8.82 -3.36 4.49
CA GLY A 69 8.78 -3.13 5.93
C GLY A 69 7.36 -3.14 6.47
N ASN A 70 7.23 -2.73 7.73
CA ASN A 70 5.94 -2.58 8.42
C ASN A 70 5.87 -1.19 9.01
N TYR A 71 4.69 -0.61 9.01
CA TYR A 71 4.37 0.65 9.67
C TYR A 71 3.24 0.42 10.67
N SER A 72 3.52 0.75 11.93
CA SER A 72 2.53 0.67 13.01
C SER A 72 2.10 2.06 13.44
N TYR A 73 0.80 2.26 13.63
CA TYR A 73 0.23 3.53 14.04
C TYR A 73 -0.99 3.31 14.93
N THR A 74 -1.29 4.30 15.77
CA THR A 74 -2.50 4.31 16.58
C THR A 74 -3.53 5.21 15.91
N THR A 75 -4.72 4.67 15.63
CA THR A 75 -5.84 5.44 15.11
C THR A 75 -6.35 6.44 16.15
N ASN A 76 -7.14 7.44 15.71
CA ASN A 76 -7.78 8.40 16.63
C ASN A 76 -8.73 7.73 17.66
N MET A 77 -9.16 6.50 17.42
CA MET A 77 -9.95 5.70 18.38
C MET A 77 -9.09 4.92 19.38
N GLY A 78 -7.76 5.11 19.38
CA GLY A 78 -6.85 4.39 20.26
C GLY A 78 -6.54 2.95 19.82
N VAL A 79 -6.99 2.53 18.63
CA VAL A 79 -6.72 1.19 18.10
C VAL A 79 -5.36 1.20 17.41
N GLU A 80 -4.47 0.31 17.86
CA GLU A 80 -3.20 0.03 17.17
C GLU A 80 -3.45 -0.76 15.88
N LYS A 81 -2.83 -0.29 14.80
CA LYS A 81 -2.84 -0.93 13.49
C LYS A 81 -1.40 -1.12 13.02
N THR A 82 -1.18 -2.15 12.21
CA THR A 82 0.07 -2.38 11.50
C THR A 82 -0.24 -2.71 10.06
N VAL A 83 0.39 -1.98 9.14
CA VAL A 83 0.25 -2.16 7.69
C VAL A 83 1.63 -2.39 7.06
N PRO A 84 1.73 -3.14 5.95
CA PRO A 84 2.97 -3.24 5.20
C PRO A 84 3.35 -1.90 4.57
N ILE A 85 4.64 -1.61 4.57
CA ILE A 85 5.24 -0.58 3.71
C ILE A 85 5.57 -1.24 2.38
N VAL A 86 5.13 -0.64 1.28
CA VAL A 86 5.31 -1.20 -0.06
C VAL A 86 6.08 -0.26 -0.99
N GLU A 87 6.84 -0.86 -1.89
CA GLU A 87 7.55 -0.19 -2.98
C GLU A 87 7.20 -0.85 -4.31
N ILE A 88 7.04 -0.05 -5.37
CA ILE A 88 6.75 -0.57 -6.72
C ILE A 88 8.07 -0.94 -7.39
N MET A 89 8.30 -2.25 -7.58
CA MET A 89 9.55 -2.79 -8.14
C MET A 89 9.26 -3.69 -9.34
N ASP A 90 10.29 -4.01 -10.13
CA ASP A 90 10.15 -4.93 -11.27
C ASP A 90 9.77 -6.35 -10.82
N GLU A 91 8.88 -6.98 -11.59
CA GLU A 91 8.46 -8.38 -11.42
C GLU A 91 9.59 -9.30 -11.89
N GLN A 92 10.48 -9.69 -10.97
CA GLN A 92 11.54 -10.68 -11.21
C GLN A 92 11.01 -12.09 -11.44
#